data_AF-A0A1D2RE65-F1
#
_entry.id   AF-A0A1D2RE65-F1
#
_cell.length_a   1.000
_cell.length_b   1.000
_cell.length_c   1.000
_cell.angle_alpha   90.00
_cell.angle_beta   90.00
_cell.angle_gamma   90.00
#
_symmetry.space_group_name_H-M   'P 1'
#
loop_
_entity.id
_entity.type
_entity.pdbx_description
1 polymer ?
#
loop_
_entity_poly.entity_id
_entity_poly.type
_entity_poly.pdbx_seq_one_letter_code
_entity_poly.pdbx_strand_id
1 'polypeptide(L)'
;MESLTREYSLDGYEVCFDEDLARKYEPIVYDHRDYGKDPDVEKDKERGVYFRVMKKDKYAIIQYYYYWPRQISPGYFWKVFDFFAKYSWIKKFMDRFGWRSPIHEYDYEPIIVFLKDNKLNKIAVAGLGTAFQLGHKILILHRDDVDYWGYCKFHTSENYHYGKKQGEGWYDGKCIKENENVFFERTRVKVGVAHFSHVFSVENELLRDRLEFDLRELRNEVLKEWYGTGTFGHDVTDPLSFPHIKFSPPPALEQLIEARKKKAKSIGRTEKKIFEEEIQRLGRS
;
A
#
# COMPACT_ATOMS: atom_id res chain seq x y z
N MET A 1 10.56 29.15 11.01
CA MET A 1 9.64 28.14 10.49
C MET A 1 9.91 26.87 11.24
N GLU A 2 9.06 26.57 12.22
CA GLU A 2 9.23 25.41 13.09
C GLU A 2 9.06 24.10 12.31
N SER A 3 9.87 23.14 12.74
CA SER A 3 10.06 21.77 12.27
C SER A 3 8.79 20.91 12.38
N LEU A 4 7.74 21.26 11.64
CA LEU A 4 6.46 20.55 11.65
C LEU A 4 6.47 19.22 10.86
N THR A 5 7.57 18.85 10.20
CA THR A 5 7.58 17.73 9.23
C THR A 5 8.63 16.64 9.49
N ARG A 6 9.31 16.68 10.64
CA ARG A 6 10.36 15.69 10.99
C ARG A 6 9.87 14.42 11.67
N GLU A 7 8.66 14.43 12.27
CA GLU A 7 8.21 13.32 13.13
C GLU A 7 8.24 11.95 12.42
N TYR A 8 7.93 11.93 11.12
CA TYR A 8 7.88 10.73 10.29
C TYR A 8 8.93 10.73 9.17
N SER A 9 10.08 11.38 9.38
CA SER A 9 11.23 11.32 8.47
C SER A 9 12.53 11.12 9.24
N LEU A 10 13.52 10.45 8.63
CA LEU A 10 14.84 10.34 9.25
C LEU A 10 15.57 11.68 9.29
N ASP A 11 16.53 11.80 10.21
CA ASP A 11 17.40 12.96 10.31
C ASP A 11 18.12 13.27 8.99
N GLY A 12 18.23 14.55 8.69
CA GLY A 12 18.87 15.08 7.49
C GLY A 12 17.95 15.20 6.27
N TYR A 13 16.68 14.81 6.36
CA TYR A 13 15.68 15.16 5.35
C TYR A 13 15.01 16.52 5.68
N GLU A 14 14.90 17.36 4.65
CA GLU A 14 13.93 18.47 4.63
C GLU A 14 12.64 17.97 3.99
N VAL A 15 11.50 18.24 4.62
CA VAL A 15 10.19 17.83 4.10
C VAL A 15 9.35 19.06 3.78
N CYS A 16 8.87 19.14 2.54
CA CYS A 16 8.05 20.23 2.02
C CYS A 16 6.89 19.71 1.14
N PHE A 17 5.99 20.63 0.74
CA PHE A 17 4.81 20.35 -0.09
C PHE A 17 4.86 21.12 -1.40
N ASP A 18 5.86 20.82 -2.23
CA ASP A 18 6.03 21.45 -3.54
C ASP A 18 5.02 20.84 -4.54
N GLU A 19 3.85 21.47 -4.65
CA GLU A 19 2.73 20.97 -5.45
C GLU A 19 3.04 20.95 -6.95
N ASP A 20 3.76 21.96 -7.47
CA ASP A 20 4.15 22.01 -8.88
C ASP A 20 5.07 20.84 -9.24
N LEU A 21 6.04 20.55 -8.37
CA LEU A 21 6.92 19.40 -8.53
C LEU A 21 6.13 18.09 -8.42
N ALA A 22 5.19 18.00 -7.48
CA ALA A 22 4.34 16.82 -7.33
C ALA A 22 3.50 16.59 -8.60
N ARG A 23 2.71 17.58 -9.05
CA ARG A 23 1.88 17.45 -10.26
C ARG A 23 2.67 17.07 -11.51
N LYS A 24 3.92 17.54 -11.63
CA LYS A 24 4.81 17.18 -12.74
C LYS A 24 5.13 15.68 -12.78
N TYR A 25 5.23 15.02 -11.64
CA TYR A 25 5.66 13.62 -11.52
C TYR A 25 4.56 12.69 -10.97
N GLU A 26 3.35 13.21 -10.75
CA GLU A 26 2.21 12.46 -10.24
C GLU A 26 1.92 11.24 -11.14
N PRO A 27 1.83 10.01 -10.61
CA PRO A 27 1.45 8.86 -11.42
C PRO A 27 0.08 9.04 -12.09
N ILE A 28 -0.09 8.45 -13.27
CA ILE A 28 -1.38 8.34 -13.94
C ILE A 28 -1.94 6.97 -13.60
N VAL A 29 -3.05 6.95 -12.90
CA VAL A 29 -3.71 5.71 -12.49
C VAL A 29 -4.86 5.40 -13.43
N TYR A 30 -4.95 4.15 -13.85
CA TYR A 30 -6.03 3.60 -14.65
C TYR A 30 -6.75 2.49 -13.89
N ASP A 31 -7.99 2.22 -14.26
CA ASP A 31 -8.82 1.21 -13.64
C ASP A 31 -9.81 0.64 -14.65
N HIS A 32 -9.36 -0.35 -15.41
CA HIS A 32 -10.11 -0.99 -16.49
C HIS A 32 -11.35 -1.77 -16.02
N ARG A 33 -11.54 -1.97 -14.71
CA ARG A 33 -12.59 -2.84 -14.15
C ARG A 33 -13.32 -2.23 -12.96
N ASP A 34 -13.17 -0.93 -12.74
CA ASP A 34 -13.75 -0.21 -11.60
C ASP A 34 -13.33 -0.84 -10.25
N TYR A 35 -12.14 -1.43 -10.17
CA TYR A 35 -11.58 -2.03 -8.95
C TYR A 35 -11.16 -0.99 -7.91
N GLY A 36 -10.77 0.21 -8.34
CA GLY A 36 -10.39 1.34 -7.50
C GLY A 36 -11.54 2.32 -7.26
N LYS A 37 -12.78 1.97 -7.63
CA LYS A 37 -13.98 2.79 -7.32
C LYS A 37 -14.76 2.16 -6.18
N ASP A 38 -15.16 2.97 -5.21
CA ASP A 38 -16.11 2.54 -4.19
C ASP A 38 -17.55 2.61 -4.77
N PRO A 39 -18.37 1.54 -4.65
CA PRO A 39 -19.78 1.58 -5.02
C PRO A 39 -20.61 2.58 -4.21
N ASP A 40 -20.16 2.97 -3.02
CA ASP A 40 -20.70 4.07 -2.23
C ASP A 40 -20.06 5.38 -2.71
N VAL A 41 -20.84 6.16 -3.47
CA VAL A 41 -20.39 7.41 -4.11
C VAL A 41 -19.92 8.45 -3.09
N GLU A 42 -20.49 8.50 -1.89
CA GLU A 42 -20.05 9.47 -0.88
C GLU A 42 -18.70 9.07 -0.31
N LYS A 43 -18.50 7.77 -0.04
CA LYS A 43 -17.17 7.26 0.34
C LYS A 43 -16.17 7.42 -0.80
N ASP A 44 -16.56 7.18 -2.05
CA ASP A 44 -15.66 7.29 -3.21
C ASP A 44 -15.04 8.70 -3.33
N LYS A 45 -15.73 9.76 -2.89
CA LYS A 45 -15.19 11.14 -2.85
C LYS A 45 -14.05 11.32 -1.84
N GLU A 46 -13.95 10.44 -0.84
CA GLU A 46 -12.89 10.50 0.16
C GLU A 46 -11.55 9.98 -0.39
N ARG A 47 -11.57 9.20 -1.49
CA ARG A 47 -10.36 8.74 -2.15
C ARG A 47 -9.48 9.92 -2.54
N GLY A 48 -8.17 9.71 -2.52
CA GLY A 48 -7.23 10.77 -2.84
C GLY A 48 -5.82 10.26 -2.97
N VAL A 49 -4.93 11.13 -3.43
CA VAL A 49 -3.51 10.87 -3.44
C VAL A 49 -2.82 11.86 -2.52
N TYR A 50 -2.18 11.35 -1.48
CA TYR A 50 -1.49 12.18 -0.50
C TYR A 50 -0.01 12.24 -0.83
N PHE A 51 0.58 13.43 -0.83
CA PHE A 51 1.98 13.61 -1.20
C PHE A 51 2.81 14.40 -0.18
N ARG A 52 4.10 14.10 -0.15
CA ARG A 52 5.12 14.97 0.42
C ARG A 52 6.41 14.88 -0.39
N VAL A 53 7.22 15.94 -0.34
CA VAL A 53 8.54 15.99 -0.97
C VAL A 53 9.61 15.97 0.11
N MET A 54 10.51 14.99 0.04
CA MET A 54 11.66 14.85 0.92
C MET A 54 12.94 15.20 0.16
N LYS A 55 13.72 16.15 0.66
CA LYS A 55 14.98 16.62 0.06
C LYS A 55 16.15 16.26 0.96
N LYS A 56 17.22 15.75 0.36
CA LYS A 56 18.49 15.44 1.02
C LYS A 56 19.63 15.50 0.01
N ASP A 57 20.59 16.40 0.24
CA ASP A 57 21.70 16.68 -0.66
C ASP A 57 21.21 16.96 -2.10
N LYS A 58 21.65 16.16 -3.08
CA LYS A 58 21.26 16.23 -4.49
C LYS A 58 19.95 15.50 -4.83
N TYR A 59 19.30 14.91 -3.84
CA TYR A 59 18.10 14.09 -4.04
C TYR A 59 16.85 14.86 -3.63
N ALA A 60 15.83 14.79 -4.49
CA ALA A 60 14.46 15.15 -4.15
C ALA A 60 13.58 13.92 -4.39
N ILE A 61 12.72 13.59 -3.43
CA ILE A 61 11.98 12.34 -3.40
C ILE A 61 10.53 12.69 -3.15
N ILE A 62 9.66 12.30 -4.07
CA ILE A 62 8.23 12.56 -3.95
C ILE A 62 7.57 11.26 -3.56
N GLN A 63 6.87 11.25 -2.43
CA GLN A 63 6.09 10.11 -1.98
C GLN A 63 4.63 10.39 -2.27
N TYR A 64 3.98 9.49 -3.00
CA TYR A 64 2.53 9.48 -3.19
C TYR A 64 1.96 8.28 -2.45
N TYR A 65 0.89 8.49 -1.70
CA TYR A 65 0.08 7.44 -1.08
C TYR A 65 -1.31 7.51 -1.67
N TYR A 66 -1.66 6.54 -2.49
CA TYR A 66 -3.01 6.40 -3.01
C TYR A 66 -3.88 5.82 -1.93
N TYR A 67 -4.88 6.60 -1.53
CA TYR A 67 -5.77 6.28 -0.43
C TYR A 67 -7.14 5.90 -0.97
N TRP A 68 -7.61 4.74 -0.54
CA TRP A 68 -9.00 4.33 -0.64
C TRP A 68 -9.60 4.19 0.76
N PRO A 69 -10.79 4.76 1.01
CA PRO A 69 -11.45 4.63 2.31
C PRO A 69 -11.85 3.19 2.60
N ARG A 70 -11.98 2.36 1.56
CA ARG A 70 -12.39 0.98 1.70
C ARG A 70 -11.91 0.16 0.52
N GLN A 71 -11.38 -1.01 0.83
CA GLN A 71 -11.16 -2.06 -0.14
C GLN A 71 -12.34 -3.02 -0.09
N ILE A 72 -13.05 -3.16 -1.20
CA ILE A 72 -14.08 -4.19 -1.34
C ILE A 72 -13.48 -5.28 -2.19
N SER A 73 -13.54 -6.52 -1.73
CA SER A 73 -13.15 -7.69 -2.50
C SER A 73 -14.37 -8.34 -3.17
N PRO A 74 -14.86 -7.86 -4.33
CA PRO A 74 -15.85 -8.56 -5.11
C PRO A 74 -15.14 -9.74 -5.78
N GLY A 75 -14.97 -10.84 -5.05
CA GLY A 75 -14.85 -12.13 -5.74
C GLY A 75 -16.06 -12.25 -6.67
N TYR A 76 -15.89 -12.78 -7.88
CA TYR A 76 -17.00 -13.02 -8.82
C TYR A 76 -18.13 -13.86 -8.16
N PHE A 77 -17.75 -14.69 -7.19
CA PHE A 77 -18.62 -15.35 -6.24
C PHE A 77 -19.54 -14.35 -5.51
N TRP A 78 -19.02 -13.25 -4.95
CA TRP A 78 -19.76 -12.28 -4.16
C TRP A 78 -20.92 -11.57 -4.87
N LYS A 79 -20.86 -11.32 -6.19
CA LYS A 79 -22.02 -10.75 -6.92
C LYS A 79 -23.21 -11.71 -7.02
N VAL A 80 -22.93 -13.00 -7.22
CA VAL A 80 -23.94 -14.07 -7.14
C VAL A 80 -24.42 -14.22 -5.70
N PHE A 81 -23.53 -14.05 -4.72
CA PHE A 81 -23.89 -14.13 -3.30
C PHE A 81 -24.67 -12.94 -2.78
N ASP A 82 -24.43 -11.70 -3.23
CA ASP A 82 -25.22 -10.52 -2.88
C ASP A 82 -26.66 -10.64 -3.39
N PHE A 83 -26.84 -11.28 -4.55
CA PHE A 83 -28.16 -11.68 -5.04
C PHE A 83 -28.86 -12.63 -4.06
N PHE A 84 -28.14 -13.60 -3.50
CA PHE A 84 -28.67 -14.55 -2.51
C PHE A 84 -28.71 -14.01 -1.07
N ALA A 85 -27.93 -13.01 -0.72
CA ALA A 85 -27.85 -12.40 0.61
C ALA A 85 -29.12 -11.60 0.97
N LYS A 86 -29.97 -11.31 -0.01
CA LYS A 86 -31.35 -10.81 0.18
C LYS A 86 -32.22 -11.81 0.95
N TYR A 87 -31.88 -13.08 0.96
CA TYR A 87 -32.56 -14.10 1.75
C TYR A 87 -31.91 -14.23 3.13
N SER A 88 -32.67 -13.88 4.19
CA SER A 88 -32.11 -13.76 5.55
C SER A 88 -31.51 -15.06 6.11
N TRP A 89 -31.93 -16.22 5.60
CA TRP A 89 -31.41 -17.53 6.00
C TRP A 89 -30.02 -17.84 5.41
N ILE A 90 -29.74 -17.39 4.17
CA ILE A 90 -28.42 -17.53 3.54
C ILE A 90 -27.42 -16.62 4.22
N LYS A 91 -27.82 -15.37 4.54
CA LYS A 91 -26.99 -14.43 5.31
C LYS A 91 -26.60 -15.01 6.68
N LYS A 92 -27.57 -15.55 7.44
CA LYS A 92 -27.32 -16.22 8.73
C LYS A 92 -26.42 -17.45 8.59
N PHE A 93 -26.59 -18.23 7.53
CA PHE A 93 -25.72 -19.38 7.24
C PHE A 93 -24.28 -18.93 7.01
N MET A 94 -24.06 -17.90 6.20
CA MET A 94 -22.72 -17.39 5.88
C MET A 94 -22.01 -16.75 7.07
N ASP A 95 -22.71 -15.92 7.85
CA ASP A 95 -22.18 -15.34 9.09
C ASP A 95 -21.73 -16.45 10.07
N ARG A 96 -22.46 -17.58 10.11
CA ARG A 96 -22.12 -18.75 10.93
C ARG A 96 -20.83 -19.46 10.49
N PHE A 97 -20.49 -19.41 9.20
CA PHE A 97 -19.27 -20.01 8.64
C PHE A 97 -18.13 -19.01 8.43
N GLY A 98 -18.28 -17.77 8.89
CA GLY A 98 -17.25 -16.73 8.76
C GLY A 98 -17.00 -16.29 7.32
N TRP A 99 -17.91 -16.59 6.39
CA TRP A 99 -17.84 -16.13 5.01
C TRP A 99 -18.37 -14.70 4.97
N ARG A 100 -17.47 -13.73 5.20
CA ARG A 100 -17.71 -12.31 4.91
C ARG A 100 -16.87 -11.92 3.70
N SER A 101 -17.39 -11.05 2.84
CA SER A 101 -16.55 -10.37 1.87
C SER A 101 -15.45 -9.68 2.67
N PRO A 102 -14.17 -9.90 2.39
CA PRO A 102 -13.09 -9.23 3.10
C PRO A 102 -13.10 -7.78 2.62
N ILE A 103 -14.02 -7.01 3.20
CA ILE A 103 -14.01 -5.57 3.19
C ILE A 103 -13.04 -5.18 4.30
N HIS A 104 -11.99 -4.46 3.93
CA HIS A 104 -11.18 -3.78 4.92
C HIS A 104 -11.30 -2.27 4.70
N GLU A 105 -11.44 -1.55 5.80
CA GLU A 105 -11.50 -0.09 5.77
C GLU A 105 -10.06 0.41 5.70
N TYR A 106 -9.86 1.46 4.90
CA TYR A 106 -8.59 2.14 4.66
C TYR A 106 -7.53 1.26 3.96
N ASP A 107 -7.23 1.61 2.72
CA ASP A 107 -6.16 0.99 1.94
C ASP A 107 -5.23 2.05 1.38
N TYR A 108 -3.92 1.74 1.36
CA TYR A 108 -2.88 2.69 1.01
C TYR A 108 -1.80 2.02 0.19
N GLU A 109 -1.53 2.51 -1.01
CA GLU A 109 -0.45 1.99 -1.84
C GLU A 109 0.54 3.10 -2.22
N PRO A 110 1.83 3.00 -1.81
CA PRO A 110 2.79 4.03 -2.12
C PRO A 110 3.40 3.90 -3.51
N ILE A 111 3.55 5.04 -4.19
CA ILE A 111 4.40 5.21 -5.36
C ILE A 111 5.41 6.30 -5.05
N ILE A 112 6.71 6.00 -5.22
CA ILE A 112 7.79 6.90 -4.81
C ILE A 112 8.65 7.27 -6.01
N VAL A 113 8.76 8.56 -6.27
CA VAL A 113 9.57 9.12 -7.36
C VAL A 113 10.87 9.65 -6.79
N PHE A 114 11.99 9.23 -7.39
CA PHE A 114 13.32 9.66 -7.01
C PHE A 114 13.91 10.56 -8.08
N LEU A 115 14.25 11.78 -7.69
CA LEU A 115 14.96 12.74 -8.51
C LEU A 115 16.39 12.88 -7.98
N LYS A 116 17.35 12.95 -8.89
CA LYS A 116 18.75 13.27 -8.61
C LYS A 116 19.14 14.45 -9.50
N ASP A 117 19.66 15.52 -8.91
CA ASP A 117 19.99 16.76 -9.64
C ASP A 117 18.78 17.29 -10.46
N ASN A 118 17.57 17.22 -9.86
CA ASN A 118 16.28 17.57 -10.48
C ASN A 118 15.88 16.78 -11.74
N LYS A 119 16.53 15.62 -11.98
CA LYS A 119 16.19 14.71 -13.07
C LYS A 119 15.63 13.40 -12.51
N LEU A 120 14.67 12.82 -13.22
CA LEU A 120 14.12 11.51 -12.88
C LEU A 120 15.24 10.46 -12.88
N ASN A 121 15.41 9.79 -11.75
CA ASN A 121 16.44 8.78 -11.51
C ASN A 121 15.82 7.37 -11.43
N LYS A 122 14.83 7.18 -10.55
CA LYS A 122 14.08 5.93 -10.42
C LYS A 122 12.66 6.18 -9.92
N ILE A 123 11.75 5.22 -10.12
CA ILE A 123 10.42 5.18 -9.51
C ILE A 123 10.22 3.83 -8.86
N ALA A 124 9.67 3.82 -7.65
CA ALA A 124 9.22 2.62 -6.99
C ALA A 124 7.69 2.57 -6.95
N VAL A 125 7.12 1.46 -7.39
CA VAL A 125 5.69 1.16 -7.27
C VAL A 125 5.57 0.01 -6.26
N ALA A 126 5.01 0.30 -5.09
CA ALA A 126 4.67 -0.74 -4.12
C ALA A 126 3.30 -1.34 -4.44
N GLY A 127 2.97 -2.45 -3.79
CA GLY A 127 1.70 -3.15 -4.04
C GLY A 127 1.58 -3.69 -5.46
N LEU A 128 2.69 -4.06 -6.11
CA LEU A 128 2.64 -4.58 -7.47
C LEU A 128 2.02 -5.98 -7.47
N GLY A 129 1.00 -6.17 -8.30
CA GLY A 129 0.29 -7.43 -8.52
C GLY A 129 -0.03 -7.66 -9.99
N THR A 130 -0.73 -8.76 -10.27
CA THR A 130 -1.33 -9.03 -11.57
C THR A 130 -2.83 -9.23 -11.38
N ALA A 131 -3.59 -9.34 -12.47
CA ALA A 131 -5.03 -9.66 -12.40
C ALA A 131 -5.34 -10.96 -11.62
N PHE A 132 -4.35 -11.82 -11.39
CA PHE A 132 -4.50 -13.13 -10.74
C PHE A 132 -3.65 -13.30 -9.47
N GLN A 133 -2.76 -12.35 -9.15
CA GLN A 133 -1.88 -12.41 -8.00
C GLN A 133 -2.16 -11.25 -7.05
N LEU A 134 -2.57 -11.59 -5.82
CA LEU A 134 -2.65 -10.64 -4.70
C LEU A 134 -1.26 -10.04 -4.49
N GLY A 135 -1.13 -8.75 -4.80
CA GLY A 135 0.12 -8.02 -4.88
C GLY A 135 0.83 -7.92 -3.52
N HIS A 136 2.13 -8.19 -3.53
CA HIS A 136 3.08 -7.92 -2.44
C HIS A 136 4.49 -7.67 -3.01
N LYS A 137 4.59 -7.33 -4.31
CA LYS A 137 5.88 -7.10 -4.97
C LYS A 137 6.14 -5.60 -5.04
N ILE A 138 7.42 -5.27 -5.12
CA ILE A 138 7.88 -3.91 -5.41
C ILE A 138 8.47 -3.95 -6.82
N LEU A 139 8.01 -3.03 -7.66
CA LEU A 139 8.64 -2.75 -8.95
C LEU A 139 9.49 -1.49 -8.82
N ILE A 140 10.74 -1.57 -9.24
CA ILE A 140 11.59 -0.39 -9.37
C ILE A 140 11.90 -0.16 -10.84
N LEU A 141 11.47 0.99 -11.34
CA LEU A 141 11.77 1.47 -12.68
C LEU A 141 13.00 2.36 -12.60
N HIS A 142 14.08 1.98 -13.27
CA HIS A 142 15.37 2.69 -13.29
C HIS A 142 15.65 3.28 -14.66
N ARG A 143 16.22 4.49 -14.71
CA ARG A 143 16.50 5.12 -16.00
C ARG A 143 17.69 4.50 -16.75
N ASP A 144 18.78 4.22 -16.05
CA ASP A 144 20.08 3.94 -16.68
C ASP A 144 20.65 2.55 -16.37
N ASP A 145 19.90 1.69 -15.68
CA ASP A 145 20.31 0.33 -15.29
C ASP A 145 19.79 -0.74 -16.27
N VAL A 146 20.33 -1.96 -16.23
CA VAL A 146 19.75 -3.14 -16.92
C VAL A 146 18.65 -3.77 -16.08
N ASP A 147 17.79 -4.61 -16.66
CA ASP A 147 16.80 -5.37 -15.88
C ASP A 147 17.51 -6.30 -14.86
N TYR A 148 17.01 -6.35 -13.63
CA TYR A 148 17.61 -7.15 -12.56
C TYR A 148 16.60 -7.58 -11.50
N TRP A 149 16.92 -8.66 -10.80
CA TRP A 149 16.19 -9.10 -9.62
C TRP A 149 16.98 -8.72 -8.38
N GLY A 150 16.32 -8.01 -7.47
CA GLY A 150 16.93 -7.52 -6.25
C GLY A 150 16.39 -8.25 -5.02
N TYR A 151 17.24 -8.35 -4.01
CA TYR A 151 16.88 -8.83 -2.68
C TYR A 151 16.92 -7.65 -1.71
N CYS A 152 15.94 -7.57 -0.82
CA CYS A 152 15.88 -6.54 0.20
C CYS A 152 15.60 -7.11 1.59
N LYS A 153 16.11 -6.42 2.60
CA LYS A 153 15.74 -6.63 4.01
C LYS A 153 14.90 -5.45 4.48
N PHE A 154 13.88 -5.69 5.27
CA PHE A 154 13.09 -4.62 5.87
C PHE A 154 13.19 -4.67 7.38
N HIS A 155 13.01 -3.52 8.02
CA HIS A 155 13.08 -3.40 9.47
C HIS A 155 12.06 -2.40 9.99
N THR A 156 11.43 -2.68 11.12
CA THR A 156 10.56 -1.71 11.79
C THR A 156 11.39 -0.81 12.71
N SER A 157 10.91 0.42 12.99
CA SER A 157 11.60 1.34 13.89
C SER A 157 11.58 0.84 15.34
N GLU A 158 12.48 1.32 16.19
CA GLU A 158 12.47 0.98 17.63
C GLU A 158 11.24 1.57 18.35
N ASN A 159 10.74 2.70 17.86
CA ASN A 159 9.51 3.34 18.34
C ASN A 159 8.23 2.70 17.77
N TYR A 160 8.35 1.61 17.02
CA TYR A 160 7.23 0.86 16.51
C TYR A 160 6.52 0.12 17.66
N HIS A 161 5.19 0.14 17.67
CA HIS A 161 4.40 -0.35 18.80
C HIS A 161 4.65 -1.85 19.12
N TYR A 162 5.12 -2.64 18.15
CA TYR A 162 5.45 -4.07 18.30
C TYR A 162 6.96 -4.35 18.41
N GLY A 163 7.77 -3.32 18.61
CA GLY A 163 9.22 -3.40 18.66
C GLY A 163 9.88 -3.70 17.30
N LYS A 164 11.20 -3.66 17.29
CA LYS A 164 12.01 -3.89 16.09
C LYS A 164 11.83 -5.30 15.53
N LYS A 165 11.29 -5.42 14.32
CA LYS A 165 11.19 -6.65 13.52
C LYS A 165 12.07 -6.52 12.30
N GLN A 166 12.52 -7.65 11.78
CA GLN A 166 13.24 -7.75 10.51
C GLN A 166 12.56 -8.77 9.62
N GLY A 167 12.55 -8.51 8.32
CA GLY A 167 12.13 -9.47 7.32
C GLY A 167 12.91 -9.29 6.03
N GLU A 168 12.61 -10.15 5.06
CA GLU A 168 13.37 -10.28 3.83
C GLU A 168 12.40 -10.45 2.65
N GLY A 169 12.76 -9.92 1.49
CA GLY A 169 11.90 -9.91 0.31
C GLY A 169 12.70 -9.78 -0.99
N TRP A 170 11.97 -9.88 -2.10
CA TRP A 170 12.51 -9.74 -3.44
C TRP A 170 11.75 -8.65 -4.19
N TYR A 171 12.45 -7.93 -5.06
CA TYR A 171 11.88 -6.89 -5.90
C TYR A 171 12.38 -7.03 -7.33
N ASP A 172 11.59 -6.51 -8.26
CA ASP A 172 11.90 -6.54 -9.70
C ASP A 172 12.39 -5.15 -10.13
N GLY A 173 13.54 -5.11 -10.77
CA GLY A 173 14.17 -3.90 -11.31
C GLY A 173 14.06 -3.91 -12.83
N LYS A 174 13.43 -2.87 -13.41
CA LYS A 174 13.29 -2.73 -14.86
C LYS A 174 13.93 -1.46 -15.38
N CYS A 175 14.64 -1.57 -16.50
CA CYS A 175 15.16 -0.45 -17.27
C CYS A 175 14.03 0.28 -18.00
N ILE A 176 13.96 1.60 -17.81
CA ILE A 176 13.00 2.47 -18.50
C ILE A 176 13.51 2.85 -19.89
N LYS A 177 14.83 2.94 -20.10
CA LYS A 177 15.43 3.57 -21.30
C LYS A 177 14.90 3.02 -22.62
N GLU A 178 14.63 1.72 -22.69
CA GLU A 178 14.18 1.04 -23.91
C GLU A 178 12.65 0.98 -24.04
N ASN A 179 11.92 1.28 -22.95
CA ASN A 179 10.47 1.12 -22.85
C ASN A 179 9.78 2.35 -22.23
N GLU A 180 10.38 3.54 -22.36
CA GLU A 180 9.92 4.76 -21.68
C GLU A 180 8.47 5.08 -22.06
N ASN A 181 8.12 4.98 -23.35
CA ASN A 181 6.75 5.22 -23.82
C ASN A 181 5.74 4.16 -23.36
N VAL A 182 6.21 2.97 -22.99
CA VAL A 182 5.35 1.91 -22.42
C VAL A 182 4.96 2.30 -21.01
N PHE A 183 5.92 2.70 -20.19
CA PHE A 183 5.70 2.97 -18.77
C PHE A 183 5.28 4.42 -18.46
N PHE A 184 5.53 5.37 -19.35
CA PHE A 184 5.35 6.79 -19.06
C PHE A 184 4.45 7.51 -20.05
N GLU A 185 3.82 8.57 -19.55
CA GLU A 185 3.36 9.70 -20.34
C GLU A 185 4.13 10.94 -19.85
N ARG A 186 5.01 11.47 -20.71
CA ARG A 186 5.98 12.51 -20.33
C ARG A 186 6.83 12.07 -19.14
N THR A 187 6.65 12.66 -17.96
CA THR A 187 7.38 12.36 -16.72
C THR A 187 6.58 11.52 -15.72
N ARG A 188 5.34 11.17 -16.07
CA ARG A 188 4.39 10.51 -15.18
C ARG A 188 4.34 9.02 -15.50
N VAL A 189 4.54 8.18 -14.49
CA VAL A 189 4.41 6.72 -14.66
C VAL A 189 2.93 6.36 -14.81
N LYS A 190 2.62 5.44 -15.72
CA LYS A 190 1.28 4.87 -15.91
C LYS A 190 1.17 3.59 -15.10
N VAL A 191 0.14 3.48 -14.28
CA VAL A 191 -0.18 2.28 -13.50
C VAL A 191 -1.66 1.96 -13.62
N GLY A 192 -2.02 0.69 -13.70
CA GLY A 192 -3.40 0.21 -13.65
C GLY A 192 -3.69 -0.45 -12.31
N VAL A 193 -4.90 -0.26 -11.79
CA VAL A 193 -5.42 -1.05 -10.66
C VAL A 193 -5.71 -2.45 -11.17
N ALA A 194 -4.88 -3.42 -10.79
CA ALA A 194 -4.93 -4.77 -11.36
C ALA A 194 -6.00 -5.64 -10.72
N HIS A 195 -6.36 -5.32 -9.48
CA HIS A 195 -7.23 -6.17 -8.68
C HIS A 195 -7.99 -5.33 -7.64
N PHE A 196 -9.06 -5.91 -7.12
CA PHE A 196 -9.87 -5.31 -6.06
C PHE A 196 -9.13 -5.11 -4.73
N SER A 197 -7.89 -5.59 -4.65
CA SER A 197 -7.01 -5.31 -3.53
C SER A 197 -6.18 -4.04 -3.71
N HIS A 198 -6.63 -3.16 -4.62
CA HIS A 198 -5.98 -1.93 -5.09
C HIS A 198 -4.50 -2.02 -5.48
N VAL A 199 -4.02 -3.24 -5.73
CA VAL A 199 -2.67 -3.52 -6.19
C VAL A 199 -2.46 -2.92 -7.58
N PHE A 200 -1.29 -2.30 -7.78
CA PHE A 200 -0.92 -1.70 -9.04
C PHE A 200 -0.31 -2.71 -10.01
N SER A 201 -0.37 -2.40 -11.29
CA SER A 201 0.34 -3.08 -12.36
C SER A 201 0.73 -2.09 -13.44
N VAL A 202 1.75 -2.44 -14.23
CA VAL A 202 2.21 -1.67 -15.38
C VAL A 202 1.85 -2.35 -16.71
N GLU A 203 0.99 -3.36 -16.67
CA GLU A 203 0.52 -4.08 -17.86
C GLU A 203 -0.40 -3.20 -18.71
N ASN A 204 -0.08 -3.07 -20.00
CA ASN A 204 -0.79 -2.19 -20.93
C ASN A 204 -2.30 -2.46 -21.02
N GLU A 205 -2.73 -3.71 -20.84
CA GLU A 205 -4.14 -4.10 -20.89
C GLU A 205 -5.01 -3.45 -19.80
N LEU A 206 -4.39 -3.01 -18.71
CA LEU A 206 -5.02 -2.37 -17.56
C LEU A 206 -5.08 -0.84 -17.69
N LEU A 207 -4.44 -0.26 -18.71
CA LEU A 207 -4.29 1.20 -18.90
C LEU A 207 -5.39 1.79 -19.79
N ARG A 208 -6.67 1.61 -19.42
CA ARG A 208 -7.81 2.01 -20.27
C ARG A 208 -8.58 3.21 -19.72
N ASP A 209 -9.08 3.10 -18.50
CA ASP A 209 -9.99 4.09 -17.91
C ASP A 209 -9.24 4.87 -16.83
N ARG A 210 -8.91 6.13 -17.09
CA ARG A 210 -8.15 6.94 -16.15
C ARG A 210 -8.98 7.21 -14.87
N LEU A 211 -8.38 6.98 -13.72
CA LEU A 211 -8.89 7.43 -12.43
C LEU A 211 -8.32 8.80 -12.10
N GLU A 212 -9.19 9.70 -11.67
CA GLU A 212 -8.79 11.00 -11.14
C GLU A 212 -8.81 10.95 -9.61
N PHE A 213 -7.75 11.50 -9.03
CA PHE A 213 -7.58 11.63 -7.58
C PHE A 213 -7.32 13.09 -7.24
N ASP A 214 -7.84 13.53 -6.11
CA ASP A 214 -7.43 14.81 -5.55
C ASP A 214 -6.03 14.67 -4.93
N LEU A 215 -5.11 15.50 -5.40
CA LEU A 215 -3.77 15.63 -4.81
C LEU A 215 -3.86 16.43 -3.51
N ARG A 216 -3.47 15.80 -2.39
CA ARG A 216 -3.57 16.34 -1.03
C ARG A 216 -2.22 16.26 -0.33
N GLU A 217 -1.94 17.16 0.60
CA GLU A 217 -0.66 17.16 1.32
C GLU A 217 -0.66 16.09 2.43
N LEU A 218 0.38 15.26 2.48
CA LEU A 218 0.62 14.27 3.53
C LEU A 218 1.25 14.93 4.75
N ARG A 219 0.45 15.68 5.50
CA ARG A 219 0.87 16.38 6.72
C ARG A 219 0.98 15.42 7.91
N ASN A 220 1.63 15.85 8.99
CA ASN A 220 1.77 15.03 10.19
C ASN A 220 0.43 14.64 10.80
N GLU A 221 -0.59 15.50 10.69
CA GLU A 221 -1.93 15.23 11.21
C GLU A 221 -2.56 14.03 10.48
N VAL A 222 -2.40 13.98 9.15
CA VAL A 222 -2.86 12.86 8.30
C VAL A 222 -2.13 11.58 8.68
N LEU A 223 -0.80 11.64 8.78
CA LEU A 223 0.01 10.49 9.18
C LEU A 223 -0.38 9.99 10.58
N LYS A 224 -0.54 10.89 11.55
CA LYS A 224 -0.94 10.57 12.91
C LYS A 224 -2.31 9.90 12.96
N GLU A 225 -3.26 10.39 12.19
CA GLU A 225 -4.57 9.76 12.03
C GLU A 225 -4.44 8.35 11.46
N TRP A 226 -3.74 8.19 10.34
CA TRP A 226 -3.55 6.91 9.66
C TRP A 226 -2.78 5.88 10.49
N TYR A 227 -1.77 6.32 11.24
CA TYR A 227 -1.11 5.47 12.22
C TYR A 227 -2.05 5.10 13.39
N GLY A 228 -2.93 6.02 13.77
CA GLY A 228 -3.92 5.83 14.83
C GLY A 228 -5.06 4.86 14.48
N THR A 229 -5.46 4.77 13.21
CA THR A 229 -6.44 3.75 12.75
C THR A 229 -5.89 2.34 12.88
N GLY A 230 -4.56 2.23 12.82
CA GLY A 230 -3.87 0.97 12.77
C GLY A 230 -4.22 0.16 11.53
N THR A 231 -4.29 0.80 10.36
CA THR A 231 -4.34 0.09 9.07
C THR A 231 -3.21 0.54 8.14
N PHE A 232 -2.49 1.60 8.52
CA PHE A 232 -1.41 2.16 7.74
C PHE A 232 -0.06 1.49 8.06
N GLY A 233 0.40 0.63 7.13
CA GLY A 233 1.63 -0.14 7.27
C GLY A 233 2.71 0.12 6.24
N HIS A 234 2.50 1.05 5.30
CA HIS A 234 3.35 1.21 4.11
C HIS A 234 4.20 2.50 4.09
N ASP A 235 4.36 3.20 5.21
CA ASP A 235 5.16 4.43 5.24
C ASP A 235 6.66 4.17 4.98
N VAL A 236 7.29 5.08 4.24
CA VAL A 236 8.71 5.02 3.91
C VAL A 236 9.43 6.22 4.53
N THR A 237 9.90 6.04 5.76
CA THR A 237 10.61 7.10 6.51
C THR A 237 12.03 7.38 6.03
N ASP A 238 12.66 6.43 5.33
CA ASP A 238 13.94 6.58 4.63
C ASP A 238 13.83 6.11 3.17
N PRO A 239 13.40 7.00 2.28
CA PRO A 239 13.24 6.65 0.89
C PRO A 239 14.56 6.33 0.18
N LEU A 240 15.73 6.89 0.58
CA LEU A 240 16.98 6.56 -0.11
C LEU A 240 17.42 5.12 0.15
N SER A 241 17.01 4.54 1.29
CA SER A 241 17.14 3.10 1.54
C SER A 241 16.06 2.24 0.84
N PHE A 242 15.04 2.81 0.21
CA PHE A 242 13.99 2.02 -0.46
C PHE A 242 14.58 1.12 -1.56
N PRO A 243 14.26 -0.19 -1.62
CA PRO A 243 13.06 -0.88 -1.09
C PRO A 243 13.19 -1.48 0.31
N HIS A 244 14.16 -1.04 1.13
CA HIS A 244 14.15 -1.31 2.56
C HIS A 244 12.99 -0.54 3.21
N ILE A 245 11.79 -1.13 3.19
CA ILE A 245 10.56 -0.54 3.75
C ILE A 245 10.56 -0.67 5.27
N LYS A 246 10.05 0.32 5.99
CA LYS A 246 9.71 0.15 7.41
C LYS A 246 8.23 -0.14 7.49
N PHE A 247 7.85 -1.40 7.69
CA PHE A 247 6.44 -1.75 7.88
C PHE A 247 5.96 -1.29 9.26
N SER A 248 4.75 -0.73 9.32
CA SER A 248 4.07 -0.43 10.59
C SER A 248 2.78 -1.26 10.72
N PRO A 249 2.83 -2.49 11.24
CA PRO A 249 1.59 -3.23 11.43
C PRO A 249 0.57 -2.56 12.40
N PRO A 250 -0.74 -2.72 12.10
CA PRO A 250 -1.92 -2.27 12.86
C PRO A 250 -1.98 -2.47 14.38
N PRO A 251 -2.06 -1.49 15.31
CA PRO A 251 -2.42 -1.72 16.74
C PRO A 251 -3.55 -2.73 17.04
N ALA A 252 -4.56 -2.85 16.17
CA ALA A 252 -5.65 -3.81 16.32
C ALA A 252 -5.18 -5.28 16.26
N LEU A 253 -4.11 -5.58 15.54
CA LEU A 253 -3.57 -6.94 15.40
C LEU A 253 -2.93 -7.43 16.71
N GLU A 254 -2.37 -6.53 17.53
CA GLU A 254 -1.77 -6.80 18.84
C GLU A 254 -2.84 -7.18 19.84
N GLN A 255 -3.91 -6.39 19.88
CA GLN A 255 -5.07 -6.67 20.72
C GLN A 255 -5.73 -7.99 20.32
N LEU A 256 -5.79 -8.27 19.01
CA LEU A 256 -6.32 -9.53 18.49
C LEU A 256 -5.43 -10.72 18.86
N ILE A 257 -4.11 -10.61 18.68
CA ILE A 257 -3.13 -11.64 19.05
C ILE A 257 -3.16 -11.87 20.56
N GLU A 258 -3.25 -10.82 21.38
CA GLU A 258 -3.26 -10.92 22.83
C GLU A 258 -4.58 -11.48 23.38
N ALA A 259 -5.72 -11.05 22.84
CA ALA A 259 -7.03 -11.64 23.15
C ALA A 259 -7.06 -13.13 22.77
N ARG A 260 -6.48 -13.49 21.62
CA ARG A 260 -6.38 -14.88 21.16
C ARG A 260 -5.40 -15.68 22.02
N LYS A 261 -4.22 -15.16 22.38
CA LYS A 261 -3.30 -15.81 23.34
C LYS A 261 -3.94 -16.06 24.70
N LYS A 262 -4.73 -15.10 25.21
CA LYS A 262 -5.51 -15.28 26.44
C LYS A 262 -6.55 -16.40 26.30
N LYS A 263 -7.24 -16.47 25.16
CA LYS A 263 -8.18 -17.56 24.83
C LYS A 263 -7.48 -18.93 24.66
N ALA A 264 -6.27 -18.96 24.09
CA ALA A 264 -5.45 -20.16 23.94
C ALA A 264 -5.03 -20.76 25.31
N LYS A 265 -4.86 -19.91 26.33
CA LYS A 265 -4.59 -20.33 27.70
C LYS A 265 -5.81 -20.94 28.41
N SER A 266 -7.03 -20.69 27.92
CA SER A 266 -8.27 -21.18 28.52
C SER A 266 -8.89 -22.41 27.84
N ILE A 267 -8.30 -22.90 26.75
CA ILE A 267 -8.80 -24.04 25.96
C ILE A 267 -7.97 -25.32 26.19
N GLY A 268 -8.56 -26.48 25.92
CA GLY A 268 -7.94 -27.79 26.13
C GLY A 268 -6.71 -28.04 25.26
N ARG A 269 -5.83 -28.98 25.64
CA ARG A 269 -4.52 -29.22 24.99
C ARG A 269 -4.58 -29.41 23.46
N THR A 270 -5.57 -30.11 22.95
CA THR A 270 -5.71 -30.37 21.50
C THR A 270 -6.12 -29.12 20.72
N GLU A 271 -7.07 -28.35 21.25
CA GLU A 271 -7.51 -27.09 20.66
C GLU A 271 -6.43 -26.00 20.76
N LYS A 272 -5.70 -25.99 21.89
CA LYS A 272 -4.56 -25.09 22.10
C LYS A 272 -3.50 -25.27 21.02
N LYS A 273 -3.18 -26.51 20.65
CA LYS A 273 -2.15 -26.79 19.62
C LYS A 273 -2.59 -26.30 18.24
N ILE A 274 -3.83 -26.58 17.82
CA ILE A 274 -4.40 -26.10 16.55
C ILE A 274 -4.40 -24.56 16.52
N PHE A 275 -4.77 -23.95 17.65
CA PHE A 275 -4.87 -22.51 17.79
C PHE A 275 -3.49 -21.82 17.84
N GLU A 276 -2.48 -22.45 18.45
CA GLU A 276 -1.09 -21.98 18.45
C GLU A 276 -0.45 -22.10 17.07
N GLU A 277 -0.76 -23.16 16.31
CA GLU A 277 -0.35 -23.33 14.91
C GLU A 277 -0.98 -22.25 14.01
N GLU A 278 -2.24 -21.88 14.25
CA GLU A 278 -2.92 -20.78 13.56
C GLU A 278 -2.31 -19.40 13.92
N ILE A 279 -1.96 -19.16 15.18
CA ILE A 279 -1.23 -17.96 15.62
C ILE A 279 0.16 -17.90 14.95
N GLN A 280 0.88 -19.02 14.88
CA GLN A 280 2.18 -19.07 14.20
C GLN A 280 2.05 -18.82 12.70
N ARG A 281 0.97 -19.29 12.07
CA ARG A 281 0.67 -19.04 10.66
C ARG A 281 0.40 -17.56 10.40
N LEU A 282 -0.39 -16.92 11.26
CA LEU A 282 -0.69 -15.47 11.19
C LEU A 282 0.52 -14.58 11.49
N GLY A 283 1.53 -15.08 12.20
CA GLY A 283 2.78 -14.37 12.47
C GLY A 283 3.86 -14.55 11.40
N ARG A 284 3.62 -15.38 10.38
CA ARG A 284 4.54 -15.65 9.25
C ARG A 284 4.04 -15.12 7.90
N SER A 285 2.78 -14.69 7.83
CA SER A 285 2.16 -13.97 6.70
C SER A 285 2.34 -12.47 6.87
#